data_AF-A0A836P1P7-F1
#
_entry.id   AF-A0A836P1P7-F1
#
_cell.length_a   1.000
_cell.length_b   1.000
_cell.length_c   1.000
_cell.angle_alpha   90.00
_cell.angle_beta   90.00
_cell.angle_gamma   90.00
#
_symmetry.space_group_name_H-M   'P 1'
#
loop_
_entity.id
_entity.type
_entity.pdbx_description
1 polymer ?
#
loop_
_entity_poly.entity_id
_entity_poly.type
_entity_poly.pdbx_seq_one_letter_code
_entity_poly.pdbx_strand_id
1 'polypeptide(L)'
;MAIGLRDIVIASDDAANRVALAMIEQNRTCYHQSHDALAAMPSSDLEKTALKLVQEKRYVSVKFNNQILDYGMRDQNQEAQALLQGAAATAMNEQQAAIRANAALERRLSKEAYAAAVASMHRGKIILASGGIAALVMSALLAWLITRSPTTPLSQATRTAEAIAAGNLHNDTHYGD
;
A
#
# COMPACT_ATOMS: atom_id res chain seq x y z
N MET A 1 29.10 -7.41 5.00
CA MET A 1 29.48 -7.65 6.41
C MET A 1 30.53 -8.76 6.55
N ALA A 2 30.35 -9.96 5.98
CA ALA A 2 31.32 -11.06 6.12
C ALA A 2 32.71 -10.82 5.49
N ILE A 3 32.81 -9.95 4.48
CA ILE A 3 34.07 -9.70 3.75
C ILE A 3 35.05 -8.89 4.63
N GLY A 4 34.65 -7.71 5.13
CA GLY A 4 35.56 -6.85 5.92
C GLY A 4 36.01 -7.41 7.27
N LEU A 5 35.21 -8.25 7.94
CA LEU A 5 35.61 -8.90 9.20
C LEU A 5 36.67 -9.98 8.97
N ARG A 6 36.55 -10.73 7.87
CA ARG A 6 37.49 -11.77 7.51
C ARG A 6 38.83 -11.16 7.09
N ASP A 7 38.79 -10.03 6.39
CA ASP A 7 39.99 -9.35 5.91
C ASP A 7 40.86 -8.84 7.08
N ILE A 8 40.26 -8.38 8.18
CA ILE A 8 41.01 -7.92 9.38
C ILE A 8 41.71 -9.08 10.12
N VAL A 9 41.10 -10.26 10.14
CA VAL A 9 41.70 -11.45 10.77
C VAL A 9 42.83 -12.03 9.91
N ILE A 10 42.87 -11.72 8.61
CA ILE A 10 43.85 -12.23 7.65
C ILE A 10 44.96 -11.21 7.34
N ALA A 11 44.66 -9.90 7.39
CA ALA A 11 45.59 -8.85 7.02
C ALA A 11 46.62 -8.60 8.12
N SER A 12 47.90 -8.80 7.78
CA SER A 12 49.04 -8.51 8.66
C SER A 12 49.60 -7.08 8.50
N ASP A 13 48.96 -6.24 7.68
CA ASP A 13 49.40 -4.86 7.40
C ASP A 13 48.36 -3.81 7.83
N ASP A 14 48.86 -2.78 8.48
CA ASP A 14 48.13 -1.68 9.10
C ASP A 14 47.27 -0.89 8.10
N ALA A 15 47.73 -0.78 6.85
CA ALA A 15 46.98 -0.09 5.80
C ALA A 15 45.70 -0.85 5.39
N ALA A 16 45.78 -2.18 5.29
CA ALA A 16 44.62 -3.02 4.97
C ALA A 16 43.56 -3.00 6.09
N ASN A 17 44.01 -3.01 7.35
CA ASN A 17 43.11 -2.88 8.51
C ASN A 17 42.35 -1.54 8.52
N ARG A 18 43.00 -0.42 8.18
CA ARG A 18 42.34 0.88 8.07
C ARG A 18 41.26 0.90 6.99
N VAL A 19 41.52 0.32 5.83
CA VAL A 19 40.53 0.22 4.73
C VAL A 19 39.32 -0.62 5.16
N ALA A 20 39.56 -1.79 5.77
CA ALA A 20 38.50 -2.66 6.23
C ALA A 20 37.63 -1.99 7.33
N LEU A 21 38.23 -1.28 8.27
CA LEU A 21 37.53 -0.50 9.28
C LEU A 21 36.63 0.59 8.67
N ALA A 22 37.16 1.34 7.70
CA ALA A 22 36.39 2.38 7.00
C ALA A 22 35.17 1.79 6.28
N MET A 23 35.33 0.64 5.61
CA MET A 23 34.21 -0.07 4.96
C MET A 23 33.16 -0.56 5.98
N ILE A 24 33.60 -1.08 7.14
CA ILE A 24 32.68 -1.52 8.20
C ILE A 24 31.85 -0.32 8.69
N GLU A 25 32.49 0.81 8.94
CA GLU A 25 31.81 1.99 9.44
C GLU A 25 30.82 2.56 8.42
N GLN A 26 31.23 2.69 7.15
CA GLN A 26 30.33 3.11 6.08
C GLN A 26 29.10 2.21 5.98
N ASN A 27 29.28 0.89 6.07
CA ASN A 27 28.17 -0.07 6.04
C ASN A 27 27.24 0.09 7.25
N ARG A 28 27.78 0.43 8.43
CA ARG A 28 26.96 0.70 9.62
C ARG A 28 26.13 1.96 9.45
N THR A 29 26.72 3.04 8.93
CA THR A 29 26.01 4.29 8.63
C THR A 29 24.88 4.05 7.63
N CYS A 30 25.17 3.38 6.51
CA CYS A 30 24.17 3.07 5.48
C CYS A 30 23.02 2.22 6.04
N TYR A 31 23.34 1.21 6.88
CA TYR A 31 22.31 0.43 7.55
C TYR A 31 21.44 1.30 8.46
N HIS A 32 22.05 2.15 9.30
CA HIS A 32 21.32 2.97 10.27
C HIS A 32 20.33 3.89 9.55
N GLN A 33 20.80 4.59 8.51
CA GLN A 33 19.95 5.44 7.67
C GLN A 33 18.79 4.67 7.05
N SER A 34 19.06 3.46 6.52
CA SER A 34 18.02 2.63 5.90
C SER A 34 17.00 2.13 6.93
N HIS A 35 17.46 1.75 8.12
CA HIS A 35 16.62 1.30 9.22
C HIS A 35 15.72 2.44 9.72
N ASP A 36 16.27 3.63 9.93
CA ASP A 36 15.51 4.78 10.40
C ASP A 36 14.46 5.22 9.38
N ALA A 37 14.81 5.21 8.09
CA ALA A 37 13.86 5.48 7.02
C ALA A 37 12.71 4.47 7.02
N LEU A 38 12.99 3.18 7.22
CA LEU A 38 11.96 2.14 7.34
C LEU A 38 11.11 2.33 8.61
N ALA A 39 11.73 2.64 9.75
CA ALA A 39 11.03 2.85 11.02
C ALA A 39 10.10 4.07 11.01
N ALA A 40 10.41 5.07 10.18
CA ALA A 40 9.57 6.26 9.99
C ALA A 40 8.35 6.02 9.10
N MET A 41 8.29 4.90 8.36
CA MET A 41 7.14 4.58 7.51
C MET A 41 5.92 4.20 8.35
N PRO A 42 4.71 4.66 7.98
CA PRO A 42 3.48 4.16 8.57
C PRO A 42 3.41 2.64 8.43
N SER A 43 3.41 1.94 9.57
CA SER A 43 3.50 0.49 9.64
C SER A 43 2.54 -0.05 10.71
N SER A 44 2.01 -1.25 10.49
CA SER A 44 1.24 -2.00 11.48
C SER A 44 2.11 -2.43 12.67
N ASP A 45 1.48 -2.83 13.78
CA ASP A 45 2.20 -3.34 14.95
C ASP A 45 2.98 -4.62 14.64
N LEU A 46 2.50 -5.42 13.69
CA LEU A 46 3.18 -6.62 13.23
C LEU A 46 4.48 -6.28 12.48
N GLU A 47 4.44 -5.32 11.55
CA GLU A 47 5.61 -4.83 10.81
C GLU A 47 6.63 -4.18 11.76
N LYS A 48 6.17 -3.35 12.70
CA LYS A 48 7.04 -2.76 13.74
C LYS A 48 7.72 -3.83 14.60
N THR A 49 7.00 -4.87 14.98
CA THR A 49 7.55 -5.98 15.77
C THR A 49 8.61 -6.74 14.99
N ALA A 50 8.37 -7.01 13.70
CA ALA A 50 9.34 -7.68 12.83
C ALA A 50 10.60 -6.82 12.61
N LEU A 51 10.45 -5.51 12.39
CA LEU A 51 11.59 -4.58 12.27
C LEU A 51 12.39 -4.49 13.58
N LYS A 52 11.70 -4.46 14.73
CA LYS A 52 12.36 -4.49 16.05
C LYS A 52 13.19 -5.75 16.25
N LEU A 53 12.66 -6.92 15.87
CA LEU A 53 13.39 -8.18 15.95
C LEU A 53 14.66 -8.17 15.09
N VAL A 54 14.60 -7.59 13.88
CA VAL A 54 15.80 -7.39 13.03
C VAL A 54 16.86 -6.58 13.77
N GLN A 55 16.44 -5.48 14.42
CA GLN A 55 17.34 -4.60 15.15
C GLN A 55 17.94 -5.30 16.39
N GLU A 56 17.15 -6.05 17.15
CA GLU A 56 17.61 -6.83 18.30
C GLU A 56 18.67 -7.87 17.90
N LYS A 57 18.42 -8.64 16.83
CA LYS A 57 19.39 -9.64 16.34
C LYS A 57 20.65 -9.00 15.77
N ARG A 58 20.51 -7.85 15.10
CA ARG A 58 21.67 -7.08 14.65
C ARG A 58 22.52 -6.58 15.81
N TYR A 59 21.91 -6.09 16.89
CA TYR A 59 22.66 -5.63 18.06
C TYR A 59 23.58 -6.73 18.61
N VAL A 60 23.07 -7.96 18.72
CA VAL A 60 23.87 -9.13 19.14
C VAL A 60 25.00 -9.43 18.14
N SER A 61 24.71 -9.47 16.84
CA SER A 61 25.74 -9.72 15.82
C SER A 61 26.83 -8.65 15.81
N VAL A 62 26.46 -7.36 15.91
CA VAL A 62 27.42 -6.25 15.96
C VAL A 62 28.31 -6.33 17.18
N LYS A 63 27.77 -6.74 18.34
CA LYS A 63 28.58 -6.97 19.54
C LYS A 63 29.70 -7.99 19.29
N PHE A 64 29.38 -9.14 18.70
CA PHE A 64 30.40 -10.14 18.38
C PHE A 64 31.36 -9.67 17.29
N ASN A 65 30.88 -8.94 16.29
CA ASN A 65 31.74 -8.36 15.26
C ASN A 65 32.76 -7.39 15.87
N ASN A 66 32.34 -6.54 16.82
CA ASN A 66 33.24 -5.66 17.55
C ASN A 66 34.28 -6.42 18.39
N GLN A 67 33.91 -7.55 19.00
CA GLN A 67 34.86 -8.39 19.73
C GLN A 67 35.88 -9.05 18.79
N ILE A 68 35.47 -9.47 17.60
CA ILE A 68 36.39 -10.02 16.59
C ILE A 68 37.39 -8.95 16.13
N LEU A 69 36.90 -7.73 15.88
CA LEU A 69 37.72 -6.57 15.56
C LEU A 69 38.75 -6.29 16.66
N ASP A 70 38.32 -6.28 17.91
CA ASP A 70 39.15 -6.04 19.09
C ASP A 70 40.23 -7.11 19.28
N TYR A 71 39.90 -8.39 19.03
CA TYR A 71 40.90 -9.46 19.01
C TYR A 71 41.90 -9.32 17.86
N GLY A 72 41.44 -8.98 16.65
CA GLY A 72 42.31 -8.73 15.50
C GLY A 72 43.30 -7.57 15.74
N MET A 73 42.84 -6.50 16.39
CA MET A 73 43.70 -5.34 16.74
C MET A 73 44.74 -5.64 17.82
N ARG A 74 44.60 -6.76 18.56
CA ARG A 74 45.54 -7.21 19.59
C ARG A 74 46.37 -8.42 19.13
N ASP A 75 46.35 -8.74 17.83
CA ASP A 75 46.98 -9.93 17.25
C ASP A 75 46.50 -11.27 17.83
N GLN A 76 45.32 -11.28 18.47
CA GLN A 76 44.68 -12.45 19.07
C GLN A 76 43.88 -13.24 18.03
N ASN A 77 44.58 -13.68 16.98
CA ASN A 77 43.96 -14.23 15.77
C ASN A 77 43.25 -15.58 16.03
N GLN A 78 43.72 -16.40 16.96
CA GLN A 78 43.07 -17.67 17.30
C GLN A 78 41.71 -17.44 17.98
N GLU A 79 41.64 -16.50 18.93
CA GLU A 79 40.42 -16.11 19.63
C GLU A 79 39.43 -15.45 18.67
N ALA A 80 39.91 -14.58 17.79
CA ALA A 80 39.11 -13.99 16.71
C ALA A 80 38.49 -15.07 15.83
N GLN A 81 39.28 -16.06 15.41
CA GLN A 81 38.84 -17.14 14.53
C GLN A 81 37.85 -18.10 15.22
N ALA A 82 38.07 -18.41 16.49
CA ALA A 82 37.15 -19.24 17.29
C ALA A 82 35.81 -18.53 17.48
N LEU A 83 35.82 -17.23 17.78
CA LEU A 83 34.60 -16.44 17.92
C LEU A 83 33.85 -16.31 16.59
N LEU A 84 34.57 -16.07 15.50
CA LEU A 84 34.03 -15.94 14.14
C LEU A 84 33.30 -17.22 13.70
N GLN A 85 33.85 -18.40 14.00
CA GLN A 85 33.26 -19.69 13.65
C GLN A 85 32.18 -20.18 14.64
N GLY A 86 32.19 -19.67 15.87
CA GLY A 86 31.24 -20.05 16.92
C GLY A 86 30.09 -19.06 17.06
N ALA A 87 30.07 -18.35 18.19
CA ALA A 87 28.95 -17.50 18.59
C ALA A 87 28.64 -16.37 17.59
N ALA A 88 29.66 -15.81 16.93
CA ALA A 88 29.44 -14.77 15.92
C ALA A 88 28.73 -15.32 14.68
N ALA A 89 29.10 -16.52 14.19
CA ALA A 89 28.43 -17.17 13.06
C ALA A 89 26.95 -17.41 13.37
N THR A 90 26.63 -17.91 14.57
CA THR A 90 25.25 -18.11 15.01
C THR A 90 24.48 -16.79 15.05
N ALA A 91 25.04 -15.74 15.67
CA ALA A 91 24.39 -14.43 15.75
C ALA A 91 24.16 -13.80 14.37
N MET A 92 25.13 -13.91 13.45
CA MET A 92 24.99 -13.44 12.07
C MET A 92 23.89 -14.21 11.31
N ASN A 93 23.79 -15.53 11.52
CA ASN A 93 22.73 -16.34 10.94
C ASN A 93 21.35 -15.96 11.50
N GLU A 94 21.24 -15.71 12.80
CA GLU A 94 19.99 -15.25 13.42
C GLU A 94 19.57 -13.87 12.91
N GLN A 95 20.51 -12.92 12.80
CA GLN A 95 20.24 -11.62 12.18
C GLN A 95 19.73 -11.79 10.75
N GLN A 96 20.39 -12.63 9.95
CA GLN A 96 19.98 -12.85 8.56
C GLN A 96 18.61 -13.55 8.47
N ALA A 97 18.29 -14.44 9.41
CA ALA A 97 16.98 -15.07 9.51
C ALA A 97 15.87 -14.05 9.83
N ALA A 98 16.10 -13.14 10.78
CA ALA A 98 15.17 -12.06 11.09
C ALA A 98 14.93 -11.15 9.88
N ILE A 99 15.98 -10.78 9.14
CA ILE A 99 15.86 -9.99 7.90
C ILE A 99 15.01 -10.71 6.85
N ARG A 100 15.24 -12.01 6.63
CA ARG A 100 14.44 -12.80 5.68
C ARG A 100 12.98 -12.93 6.11
N ALA A 101 12.72 -13.12 7.40
CA ALA A 101 11.38 -13.18 7.95
C ALA A 101 10.63 -11.85 7.75
N ASN A 102 11.28 -10.72 8.04
CA ASN A 102 10.70 -9.40 7.79
C ASN A 102 10.41 -9.18 6.29
N ALA A 103 11.36 -9.49 5.41
CA ALA A 103 11.13 -9.36 3.97
C ALA A 103 10.01 -10.29 3.44
N ALA A 104 9.83 -11.47 4.02
CA ALA A 104 8.74 -12.37 3.68
C ALA A 104 7.38 -11.82 4.13
N LEU A 105 7.33 -11.22 5.33
CA LEU A 105 6.15 -10.53 5.84
C LEU A 105 5.74 -9.38 4.91
N GLU A 106 6.67 -8.47 4.59
CA GLU A 106 6.44 -7.33 3.70
C GLU A 106 5.91 -7.76 2.33
N ARG A 107 6.51 -8.81 1.73
CA ARG A 107 6.02 -9.37 0.45
C ARG A 107 4.61 -9.93 0.56
N ARG A 108 4.25 -10.56 1.68
CA ARG A 108 2.91 -11.09 1.90
C ARG A 108 1.90 -9.95 2.01
N LEU A 109 2.18 -8.97 2.87
CA LEU A 109 1.31 -7.81 3.08
C LEU A 109 1.13 -6.99 1.80
N SER A 110 2.20 -6.78 1.04
CA SER A 110 2.14 -6.12 -0.27
C SER A 110 1.23 -6.86 -1.26
N LYS A 111 1.30 -8.19 -1.33
CA LYS A 111 0.40 -8.99 -2.19
C LYS A 111 -1.06 -8.89 -1.74
N GLU A 112 -1.31 -8.94 -0.43
CA GLU A 112 -2.65 -8.81 0.15
C GLU A 112 -3.25 -7.43 -0.14
N ALA A 113 -2.47 -6.36 0.08
CA ALA A 113 -2.87 -4.99 -0.23
C ALA A 113 -3.15 -4.78 -1.72
N TYR A 114 -2.31 -5.36 -2.60
CA TYR A 114 -2.53 -5.32 -4.03
C TYR A 114 -3.83 -6.02 -4.44
N ALA A 115 -4.08 -7.22 -3.91
CA ALA A 115 -5.32 -7.95 -4.19
C ALA A 115 -6.57 -7.18 -3.71
N ALA A 116 -6.50 -6.57 -2.53
CA ALA A 116 -7.58 -5.72 -1.99
C ALA A 116 -7.83 -4.48 -2.86
N ALA A 117 -6.77 -3.84 -3.38
CA ALA A 117 -6.88 -2.70 -4.28
C ALA A 117 -7.53 -3.08 -5.61
N VAL A 118 -7.12 -4.20 -6.22
CA VAL A 118 -7.71 -4.71 -7.47
C VAL A 118 -9.18 -5.05 -7.28
N ALA A 119 -9.54 -5.71 -6.18
CA ALA A 119 -10.93 -6.03 -5.86
C ALA A 119 -11.79 -4.77 -5.70
N SER A 120 -11.26 -3.74 -5.03
CA SER A 120 -11.93 -2.45 -4.87
C SER A 120 -12.12 -1.72 -6.20
N MET A 121 -11.12 -1.75 -7.09
CA MET A 121 -11.22 -1.21 -8.45
C MET A 121 -12.30 -1.92 -9.26
N HIS A 122 -12.41 -3.25 -9.15
CA HIS A 122 -13.45 -4.01 -9.85
C HIS A 122 -14.86 -3.65 -9.36
N ARG A 123 -15.05 -3.52 -8.04
CA ARG A 123 -16.32 -3.06 -7.45
C ARG A 123 -16.69 -1.64 -7.90
N GLY A 124 -15.72 -0.72 -7.93
CA GLY A 124 -15.93 0.65 -8.40
C GLY A 124 -16.39 0.69 -9.87
N LYS A 125 -15.79 -0.13 -10.74
CA LYS A 125 -16.23 -0.27 -12.13
C LYS A 125 -17.67 -0.77 -12.24
N ILE A 126 -18.08 -1.76 -11.44
CA ILE A 126 -19.45 -2.27 -11.43
C ILE A 126 -20.44 -1.19 -11.00
N ILE A 127 -20.13 -0.45 -9.94
CA ILE A 127 -21.00 0.64 -9.44
C ILE A 127 -21.14 1.76 -10.48
N LEU A 128 -20.04 2.16 -11.11
CA LEU A 128 -20.06 3.18 -12.16
C LEU A 128 -20.85 2.71 -13.39
N ALA A 129 -20.65 1.46 -13.82
CA ALA A 129 -21.36 0.90 -14.96
C ALA A 129 -22.86 0.77 -14.66
N SER A 130 -23.25 0.23 -13.51
CA SER A 130 -24.66 0.08 -13.14
C SER A 130 -25.34 1.43 -12.92
N GLY A 131 -24.67 2.37 -12.26
CA GLY A 131 -25.15 3.74 -12.09
C GLY A 131 -25.33 4.48 -13.42
N GLY A 132 -24.36 4.35 -14.33
CA GLY A 132 -24.44 4.91 -15.68
C GLY A 132 -25.61 4.34 -16.50
N ILE A 133 -25.80 3.02 -16.47
CA ILE A 133 -26.94 2.37 -17.13
C ILE A 133 -28.26 2.86 -16.54
N ALA A 134 -28.37 2.93 -15.21
CA ALA A 134 -29.58 3.40 -14.53
C ALA A 134 -29.91 4.86 -14.92
N ALA A 135 -28.90 5.74 -14.97
CA ALA A 135 -29.07 7.11 -15.40
C ALA A 135 -29.60 7.20 -16.85
N LEU A 136 -29.04 6.43 -17.78
CA LEU A 136 -29.49 6.39 -19.18
C LEU A 136 -30.94 5.91 -19.30
N VAL A 137 -31.32 4.86 -18.56
CA VAL A 137 -32.69 4.34 -18.56
C VAL A 137 -33.67 5.39 -18.04
N MET A 138 -33.35 6.07 -16.94
CA MET A 138 -34.18 7.15 -16.42
C MET A 138 -34.32 8.31 -17.41
N SER A 139 -33.23 8.73 -18.06
CA SER A 139 -33.28 9.77 -19.09
C SER A 139 -34.16 9.36 -20.28
N ALA A 140 -34.06 8.11 -20.74
CA ALA A 140 -34.89 7.60 -21.83
C ALA A 140 -36.38 7.51 -21.45
N LEU A 141 -36.69 7.04 -20.24
CA LEU A 141 -38.06 6.98 -19.72
C LEU A 141 -38.68 8.37 -19.61
N LEU A 142 -37.93 9.34 -19.07
CA LEU A 142 -38.37 10.73 -19.00
C LEU A 142 -38.60 11.32 -20.39
N ALA A 143 -37.67 11.11 -21.32
CA ALA A 143 -37.83 11.56 -22.71
C ALA A 143 -39.08 10.96 -23.38
N TRP A 144 -39.35 9.67 -23.16
CA TRP A 144 -40.53 8.99 -23.69
C TRP A 144 -41.83 9.49 -23.07
N LEU A 145 -41.88 9.67 -21.74
CA LEU A 145 -43.04 10.23 -21.05
C LEU A 145 -43.33 11.66 -21.53
N ILE A 146 -42.31 12.50 -21.66
CA ILE A 146 -42.46 13.87 -22.19
C ILE A 146 -42.93 13.85 -23.64
N THR A 147 -42.40 12.96 -24.48
CA THR A 147 -42.83 12.88 -25.90
C THR A 147 -44.27 12.38 -26.03
N ARG A 148 -44.72 11.51 -25.13
CA ARG A 148 -46.07 10.91 -25.16
C ARG A 148 -47.15 11.75 -24.43
N SER A 149 -46.76 12.61 -23.48
CA SER A 149 -47.68 13.35 -22.60
C SER A 149 -48.52 14.45 -23.29
N PRO A 150 -48.01 15.26 -24.26
CA PRO A 150 -48.77 16.41 -24.77
C PRO A 150 -49.52 16.23 -26.10
N THR A 151 -49.38 15.12 -26.84
CA THR A 151 -50.12 14.98 -28.11
C THR A 151 -51.55 14.47 -27.93
N THR A 152 -51.92 13.98 -26.75
CA THR A 152 -53.25 13.39 -26.52
C THR A 152 -54.34 14.42 -26.14
N PRO A 153 -54.11 15.42 -25.26
CA PRO A 153 -55.20 16.31 -24.86
C PRO A 153 -55.44 17.51 -25.79
N LEU A 154 -54.64 17.70 -26.85
CA LEU A 154 -54.99 18.72 -27.87
C LEU A 154 -56.18 18.31 -28.74
N SER A 155 -56.47 17.00 -28.87
CA SER A 155 -57.66 16.51 -29.59
C SER A 155 -58.98 16.75 -28.84
N GLN A 156 -58.91 16.97 -27.52
CA GLN A 156 -60.10 17.27 -26.70
C GLN A 156 -60.38 18.77 -26.65
N ALA A 157 -59.35 19.62 -26.67
CA ALA A 157 -59.52 21.08 -26.67
C ALA A 157 -60.03 21.65 -28.01
N THR A 158 -59.68 21.04 -29.15
CA THR A 158 -60.23 21.45 -30.46
C THR A 158 -61.71 21.11 -30.60
N ARG A 159 -62.18 19.99 -30.05
CA ARG A 159 -63.62 19.67 -30.02
C ARG A 159 -64.43 20.66 -29.20
N THR A 160 -63.85 21.26 -28.15
CA THR A 160 -64.52 22.31 -27.38
C THR A 160 -64.57 23.63 -28.15
N ALA A 161 -63.52 23.98 -28.89
CA ALA A 161 -63.53 25.15 -29.76
C ALA A 161 -64.51 25.00 -30.95
N GLU A 162 -64.61 23.80 -31.52
CA GLU A 162 -65.53 23.49 -32.63
C GLU A 162 -66.99 23.42 -32.15
N ALA A 163 -67.25 22.96 -30.91
CA ALA A 163 -68.58 23.01 -30.29
C ALA A 163 -69.05 24.44 -29.95
N ILE A 164 -68.11 25.35 -29.65
CA ILE A 164 -68.41 26.79 -29.43
C ILE A 164 -68.62 27.50 -30.78
N ALA A 165 -67.86 27.13 -31.82
CA ALA A 165 -68.07 27.62 -33.19
C ALA A 165 -69.36 27.07 -33.84
N ALA A 166 -69.81 25.87 -33.43
CA ALA A 166 -71.08 25.27 -33.85
C ALA A 166 -72.32 25.83 -33.10
N GLY A 167 -72.14 26.79 -32.20
CA GLY A 167 -73.23 27.64 -31.73
C GLY A 167 -74.26 26.97 -30.81
N ASN A 168 -73.85 26.10 -29.88
CA ASN A 168 -74.75 25.64 -28.82
C ASN A 168 -74.54 26.43 -27.51
N LEU A 169 -75.04 27.67 -27.52
CA LEU A 169 -75.33 28.44 -26.32
C LEU A 169 -76.86 28.52 -26.17
N HIS A 170 -77.53 27.41 -25.87
CA HIS A 170 -78.91 27.51 -25.38
C HIS A 170 -78.89 27.92 -23.91
N ASN A 171 -78.86 29.23 -23.74
CA ASN A 171 -79.21 29.95 -22.54
C ASN A 171 -80.75 29.92 -22.41
N ASP A 172 -81.28 29.06 -21.54
CA ASP A 172 -82.62 29.24 -20.99
C ASP A 172 -82.52 29.37 -19.47
N THR A 173 -82.08 30.56 -19.07
CA THR A 173 -82.49 31.17 -17.81
C THR A 173 -83.95 31.61 -17.96
N HIS A 174 -84.90 30.81 -17.49
CA HIS A 174 -86.25 31.30 -17.25
C HIS A 174 -86.56 31.37 -15.75
N TYR A 175 -86.92 32.60 -15.37
CA TYR A 175 -87.33 33.12 -14.07
C TYR A 175 -88.88 33.15 -14.00
N GLY A 176 -89.45 33.00 -12.80
CA GLY A 176 -90.88 33.16 -12.46
C GLY A 176 -91.67 31.84 -12.49
N ASP A 177 -92.47 31.44 -11.50
CA ASP A 177 -93.03 32.09 -10.31
C ASP A 177 -93.16 31.09 -9.14
#